data_AF-B3DWA6-F1
#
_entry.id   AF-B3DWA6-F1
#
_cell.length_a   1.000
_cell.length_b   1.000
_cell.length_c   1.000
_cell.angle_alpha   90.00
_cell.angle_beta   90.00
_cell.angle_gamma   90.00
#
_symmetry.space_group_name_H-M   'P 1'
#
loop_
_entity.id
_entity.type
_entity.pdbx_description
1 polymer ?
#
loop_
_entity_poly.entity_id
_entity_poly.type
_entity_poly.pdbx_seq_one_letter_code
_entity_poly.pdbx_strand_id
1 'polypeptide(L)'
;MGMHAPRPIDYVADGKLFNDLVLSQILTNLNVIPVDRERMDPKAAKAIVSRLKAGRLVGLFPERGIRHGKNSILLGAKLSFSPATLSQLSQCPILPVVIIGSDLLYQPKTWFYRPRIFVKFGELIFPEKGEKRAELTQKIHDSLLMLFWQLVKQHNIEPFEWPCSAQQRWKEKIPRPR
;
A
#
# COMPACT_ATOMS: atom_id res chain seq x y z
N MET A 1 -1.83 -6.96 -17.89
CA MET A 1 -2.79 -5.93 -17.44
C MET A 1 -2.35 -5.37 -16.09
N GLY A 2 -1.37 -4.48 -16.07
CA GLY A 2 -1.16 -3.50 -14.99
C GLY A 2 -1.47 -2.17 -15.64
N MET A 3 -2.75 -1.78 -15.63
CA MET A 3 -3.22 -0.75 -16.55
C MET A 3 -2.77 0.63 -16.06
N HIS A 4 -1.91 1.26 -16.90
CA HIS A 4 -1.39 2.62 -16.80
C HIS A 4 -0.19 2.88 -15.87
N ALA A 5 0.79 1.97 -15.85
CA ALA A 5 2.18 2.35 -15.57
C ALA A 5 3.08 1.85 -16.72
N PRO A 6 4.03 2.66 -17.22
CA PRO A 6 4.95 2.25 -18.30
C PRO A 6 5.83 1.05 -17.91
N ARG A 7 5.88 0.70 -16.62
CA ARG A 7 6.53 -0.50 -16.08
C ARG A 7 5.49 -1.34 -15.32
N PRO A 8 5.36 -2.65 -15.61
CA PRO A 8 4.46 -3.52 -14.85
C PRO A 8 4.89 -3.59 -13.39
N ILE A 9 3.92 -3.60 -12.49
CA ILE A 9 4.11 -3.67 -11.04
C ILE A 9 3.74 -5.09 -10.58
N ASP A 10 4.67 -5.76 -9.89
CA ASP A 10 4.42 -7.03 -9.21
C ASP A 10 3.93 -6.72 -7.80
N TYR A 11 2.69 -7.07 -7.47
CA TYR A 11 2.13 -6.76 -6.15
C TYR A 11 2.40 -7.86 -5.15
N VAL A 12 2.47 -7.53 -3.86
CA VAL A 12 2.61 -8.50 -2.78
C VAL A 12 1.28 -8.64 -2.02
N ALA A 13 0.74 -9.86 -1.94
CA ALA A 13 -0.56 -10.13 -1.31
C ALA A 13 -0.51 -11.35 -0.38
N ASP A 14 -1.44 -11.40 0.58
CA ASP A 14 -1.56 -12.53 1.51
C ASP A 14 -1.86 -13.83 0.72
N GLY A 15 -1.09 -14.89 0.99
CA GLY A 15 -1.30 -16.21 0.40
C GLY A 15 -2.73 -16.74 0.60
N LYS A 16 -3.41 -16.36 1.69
CA LYS A 16 -4.81 -16.75 1.95
C LYS A 16 -5.79 -16.27 0.87
N LEU A 17 -5.47 -15.18 0.15
CA LEU A 17 -6.30 -14.66 -0.94
C LEU A 17 -6.30 -15.57 -2.18
N PHE A 18 -5.32 -16.48 -2.29
CA PHE A 18 -5.21 -17.44 -3.40
C PHE A 18 -6.00 -18.73 -3.17
N ASN A 19 -6.62 -18.90 -2.00
CA ASN A 19 -7.47 -20.07 -1.72
C ASN A 19 -8.82 -20.02 -2.46
N ASP A 20 -9.25 -18.83 -2.89
CA ASP A 20 -10.42 -18.64 -3.73
C ASP A 20 -10.01 -18.74 -5.21
N LEU A 21 -10.69 -19.61 -5.97
CA LEU A 21 -10.35 -19.92 -7.37
C LEU A 21 -10.45 -18.69 -8.29
N VAL A 22 -11.45 -17.83 -8.08
CA VAL A 22 -11.67 -16.64 -8.91
C VAL A 22 -10.62 -15.57 -8.58
N LEU A 23 -10.38 -15.33 -7.28
CA LEU A 23 -9.36 -14.39 -6.84
C LEU A 23 -7.96 -14.87 -7.23
N SER A 24 -7.66 -16.16 -7.12
CA SER A 24 -6.39 -16.76 -7.51
C SER A 24 -6.08 -16.55 -9.00
N GLN A 25 -7.08 -16.74 -9.87
CA GLN A 25 -6.93 -16.51 -11.31
C GLN A 25 -6.62 -15.03 -11.62
N ILE A 26 -7.32 -14.11 -10.95
CA ILE A 26 -7.11 -12.66 -11.12
C ILE A 26 -5.73 -12.25 -10.60
N LEU A 27 -5.37 -12.67 -9.39
CA LEU A 27 -4.11 -12.30 -8.73
C LEU A 27 -2.90 -12.86 -9.49
N THR A 28 -2.97 -14.10 -9.97
CA THR A 28 -1.93 -14.70 -10.82
C THR A 28 -1.73 -13.89 -12.11
N ASN A 29 -2.82 -13.47 -12.76
CA ASN A 29 -2.77 -12.65 -13.98
C ASN A 29 -2.24 -11.22 -13.74
N LEU A 30 -2.21 -10.75 -12.49
CA LEU A 30 -1.71 -9.44 -12.08
C LEU A 30 -0.26 -9.49 -11.55
N ASN A 31 0.47 -10.58 -11.78
CA ASN A 31 1.83 -10.81 -11.26
C ASN A 31 1.93 -10.65 -9.73
N VAL A 32 0.92 -11.10 -9.00
CA VAL A 32 0.91 -11.00 -7.54
C VAL A 32 1.78 -12.10 -6.92
N ILE A 33 2.67 -11.70 -6.02
CA ILE A 33 3.55 -12.56 -5.24
C ILE A 33 2.79 -12.96 -3.96
N PRO A 34 2.44 -14.25 -3.78
CA PRO A 34 1.83 -14.70 -2.55
C PRO A 34 2.86 -14.67 -1.42
N VAL A 35 2.50 -14.07 -0.30
CA VAL A 35 3.33 -14.05 0.91
C VAL A 35 2.49 -14.42 2.12
N ASP A 36 3.05 -15.24 3.01
CA ASP A 36 2.49 -15.38 4.34
C ASP A 36 2.84 -14.11 5.14
N ARG A 37 1.81 -13.40 5.62
CA ARG A 37 1.98 -12.14 6.36
C ARG A 37 2.24 -12.38 7.84
N GLU A 38 1.95 -13.59 8.36
CA GLU A 38 2.27 -13.96 9.74
C GLU A 38 3.75 -14.34 9.88
N ARG A 39 4.30 -14.93 8.83
CA ARG A 39 5.72 -15.28 8.72
C ARG A 39 6.22 -14.80 7.37
N MET A 40 7.00 -13.73 7.32
CA MET A 40 7.66 -13.34 6.07
C MET A 40 8.62 -14.47 5.67
N ASP A 41 8.11 -15.38 4.84
CA ASP A 41 8.82 -16.57 4.42
C ASP A 41 10.11 -16.13 3.70
N PRO A 42 11.30 -16.63 4.10
CA PRO A 42 12.55 -16.39 3.39
C PRO A 42 12.44 -16.61 1.87
N LYS A 43 11.61 -17.55 1.42
CA LYS A 43 11.37 -17.83 -0.01
C LYS A 43 10.67 -16.66 -0.71
N ALA A 44 9.63 -16.10 -0.09
CA ALA A 44 8.92 -14.93 -0.61
C ALA A 44 9.84 -13.69 -0.66
N ALA A 45 10.60 -13.44 0.41
CA ALA A 45 11.57 -12.36 0.46
C ALA A 45 12.61 -12.49 -0.65
N LYS A 46 13.16 -13.68 -0.86
CA LYS A 46 14.12 -13.98 -1.94
C LYS A 46 13.52 -13.72 -3.33
N ALA A 47 12.27 -14.13 -3.55
CA ALA A 47 11.58 -13.91 -4.82
C ALA A 47 11.35 -12.41 -5.10
N ILE A 48 10.97 -11.63 -4.09
CA ILE A 48 10.81 -10.18 -4.21
C ILE A 48 12.17 -9.52 -4.53
N VAL A 49 13.22 -9.86 -3.77
CA VAL A 49 14.56 -9.32 -3.98
C VAL A 49 15.09 -9.66 -5.38
N SER A 50 14.85 -10.88 -5.86
CA SER A 50 15.24 -11.30 -7.23
C SER A 50 14.56 -10.45 -8.30
N ARG A 51 13.27 -10.14 -8.14
CA ARG A 51 12.51 -9.30 -9.08
C ARG A 51 12.98 -7.85 -9.06
N LEU A 52 13.22 -7.30 -7.87
CA LEU A 52 13.77 -5.94 -7.71
C LEU A 52 15.14 -5.82 -8.39
N LYS A 53 16.04 -6.79 -8.17
CA LYS A 53 17.35 -6.84 -8.83
C LYS A 53 17.26 -7.01 -10.35
N ALA A 54 16.21 -7.64 -10.86
CA ALA A 54 15.92 -7.72 -12.29
C ALA A 54 15.30 -6.42 -12.88
N GLY A 55 15.23 -5.33 -12.10
CA GLY A 55 14.69 -4.05 -12.56
C GLY A 55 13.16 -3.99 -12.62
N ARG A 56 12.46 -4.94 -12.00
CA ARG A 56 10.99 -4.94 -11.91
C ARG A 56 10.53 -4.06 -10.74
N LEU A 57 9.34 -3.46 -10.89
CA LEU A 57 8.70 -2.73 -9.79
C LEU A 57 7.93 -3.71 -8.91
N VAL A 58 8.07 -3.57 -7.59
CA VAL A 58 7.30 -4.35 -6.63
C VAL A 58 6.44 -3.42 -5.78
N GLY A 59 5.12 -3.61 -5.83
CA GLY A 59 4.14 -2.88 -5.04
C GLY A 59 3.89 -3.60 -3.72
N LEU A 60 4.18 -2.92 -2.60
CA LEU A 60 3.96 -3.45 -1.26
C LEU A 60 3.00 -2.55 -0.48
N PHE A 61 1.94 -3.14 0.05
CA PHE A 61 1.05 -2.48 0.99
C PHE A 61 1.51 -2.80 2.41
N PRO A 62 2.12 -1.84 3.13
CA PRO A 62 2.65 -2.09 4.47
C PRO A 62 1.56 -2.30 5.53
N GLU A 63 0.34 -1.88 5.24
CA GLU A 63 -0.80 -2.13 6.10
C GLU A 63 -1.12 -3.62 6.12
N ARG A 64 -1.20 -4.23 7.32
CA ARG A 64 -1.82 -5.55 7.47
C ARG A 64 -3.26 -5.46 6.93
N GLY A 65 -3.87 -6.57 6.48
CA GLY A 65 -5.29 -6.59 6.09
C GLY A 65 -5.70 -5.63 4.95
N ILE A 66 -7.01 -5.44 4.78
CA ILE A 66 -7.59 -4.44 3.86
C ILE A 66 -7.89 -3.19 4.69
N ARG A 67 -7.01 -2.18 4.58
CA ARG A 67 -7.17 -0.79 5.07
C ARG A 67 -7.65 -0.70 6.52
N HIS A 68 -6.74 -0.52 7.46
CA HIS A 68 -7.04 -0.71 8.88
C HIS A 68 -7.79 0.44 9.58
N GLY A 69 -8.35 1.41 8.83
CA GLY A 69 -9.04 2.56 9.40
C GLY A 69 -8.16 3.28 10.44
N LYS A 70 -8.63 3.40 11.69
CA LYS A 70 -7.87 3.97 12.82
C LYS A 70 -6.51 3.30 13.10
N ASN A 71 -6.32 2.05 12.68
CA ASN A 71 -5.06 1.32 12.77
C ASN A 71 -4.24 1.41 11.46
N SER A 72 -4.54 2.37 10.59
CA SER A 72 -3.71 2.71 9.43
C SER A 72 -2.37 3.26 9.88
N ILE A 73 -1.31 2.99 9.11
CA ILE A 73 0.00 3.61 9.34
C ILE A 73 -0.07 5.14 9.21
N LEU A 74 -1.06 5.66 8.48
CA LEU A 74 -1.33 7.08 8.31
C LEU A 74 -2.01 7.69 9.54
N LEU A 75 -2.61 6.87 10.40
CA LEU A 75 -3.32 7.26 11.62
C LEU A 75 -2.63 6.76 12.90
N GLY A 76 -1.33 6.44 12.83
CA GLY A 76 -0.48 6.18 14.00
C GLY A 76 -0.07 4.73 14.23
N ALA A 77 -0.43 3.79 13.34
CA ALA A 77 0.06 2.42 13.46
C ALA A 77 1.55 2.31 13.09
N LYS A 78 2.25 1.36 13.72
CA LYS A 78 3.66 1.08 13.42
C LYS A 78 3.82 0.45 12.04
N LEU A 79 4.74 1.00 11.25
CA LEU A 79 5.18 0.42 10.00
C LEU A 79 6.01 -0.86 10.25
N SER A 80 5.73 -1.93 9.50
CA SER A 80 6.55 -3.15 9.57
C SER A 80 7.97 -2.93 9.03
N PHE A 81 8.95 -3.71 9.48
CA PHE A 81 10.32 -3.65 8.95
C PHE A 81 10.50 -4.26 7.55
N SER A 82 9.44 -4.84 6.96
CA SER A 82 9.51 -5.55 5.67
C SER A 82 9.98 -4.66 4.50
N PRO A 83 9.44 -3.43 4.28
CA PRO A 83 9.90 -2.56 3.21
C PRO A 83 11.39 -2.22 3.33
N ALA A 84 11.84 -1.84 4.54
CA ALA A 84 13.24 -1.52 4.80
C ALA A 84 14.16 -2.74 4.58
N THR A 85 13.73 -3.92 5.01
CA THR A 85 14.49 -5.17 4.82
C THR A 85 14.64 -5.51 3.34
N LEU A 86 13.56 -5.41 2.56
CA LEU A 86 13.58 -5.67 1.12
C LEU A 86 14.46 -4.67 0.37
N SER A 87 14.37 -3.38 0.72
CA SER A 87 15.23 -2.34 0.14
C SER A 87 16.70 -2.57 0.45
N GLN A 88 17.06 -2.87 1.69
CA GLN A 88 18.45 -3.19 2.06
C GLN A 88 18.98 -4.45 1.36
N LEU A 89 18.17 -5.51 1.22
CA LEU A 89 18.60 -6.75 0.55
C LEU A 89 18.73 -6.60 -0.98
N SER A 90 17.88 -5.77 -1.57
CA SER A 90 17.88 -5.52 -3.01
C SER A 90 18.82 -4.38 -3.44
N GLN A 91 19.17 -3.49 -2.49
CA GLN A 91 19.82 -2.20 -2.74
C GLN A 91 18.99 -1.29 -3.68
N CYS A 92 17.68 -1.51 -3.76
CA CYS A 92 16.76 -0.68 -4.53
C CYS A 92 16.12 0.40 -3.66
N PRO A 93 15.86 1.61 -4.19
CA PRO A 93 15.16 2.66 -3.46
C PRO A 93 13.69 2.32 -3.24
N ILE A 94 13.09 2.97 -2.25
CA ILE A 94 11.65 2.93 -1.97
C ILE A 94 11.02 4.20 -2.48
N LEU A 95 9.91 4.08 -3.21
CA LEU A 95 9.04 5.20 -3.57
C LEU A 95 7.82 5.20 -2.64
N PRO A 96 7.71 6.14 -1.69
CA PRO A 96 6.53 6.28 -0.84
C PRO A 96 5.33 6.76 -1.68
N VAL A 97 4.18 6.11 -1.52
CA VAL A 97 2.95 6.46 -2.22
C VAL A 97 1.78 6.46 -1.25
N VAL A 98 0.99 7.54 -1.26
CA VAL A 98 -0.23 7.68 -0.47
C VAL A 98 -1.43 7.71 -1.41
N ILE A 99 -2.47 6.95 -1.05
CA ILE A 99 -3.75 6.89 -1.77
C ILE A 99 -4.88 7.18 -0.78
N ILE A 100 -5.72 8.18 -1.05
CA ILE A 100 -6.87 8.57 -0.22
C ILE A 100 -8.16 8.49 -1.05
N GLY A 101 -9.28 8.13 -0.41
CA GLY A 101 -10.62 8.12 -1.02
C GLY A 101 -10.96 6.85 -1.81
N SER A 102 -9.96 6.00 -2.10
CA SER A 102 -10.18 4.73 -2.79
C SER A 102 -11.04 3.73 -2.00
N ASP A 103 -11.24 3.94 -0.70
CA ASP A 103 -12.08 3.11 0.18
C ASP A 103 -13.56 3.47 0.09
N LEU A 104 -13.89 4.65 -0.42
CA LEU A 104 -15.26 5.04 -0.75
C LEU A 104 -15.86 4.10 -1.81
N LEU A 105 -15.02 3.50 -2.66
CA LEU A 105 -15.45 2.51 -3.65
C LEU A 105 -16.01 1.21 -3.03
N TYR A 106 -15.81 0.94 -1.73
CA TYR A 106 -16.42 -0.23 -1.08
C TYR A 106 -17.92 -0.09 -0.82
N GLN A 107 -18.49 1.10 -1.04
CA GLN A 107 -19.92 1.34 -0.95
C GLN A 107 -20.49 1.56 -2.37
N PRO A 108 -21.32 0.64 -2.91
CA PRO A 108 -21.88 0.81 -4.26
C PRO A 108 -22.64 2.13 -4.46
N LYS A 109 -23.21 2.70 -3.38
CA LYS A 109 -23.91 3.99 -3.39
C LYS A 109 -23.01 5.18 -3.75
N THR A 110 -21.72 5.13 -3.46
CA THR A 110 -20.78 6.22 -3.80
C THR A 110 -20.45 6.22 -5.29
N TRP A 111 -20.64 5.10 -5.99
CA TRP A 111 -20.30 4.96 -7.40
C TRP A 111 -21.11 5.93 -8.28
N PHE A 112 -22.34 6.26 -7.87
CA PHE A 112 -23.19 7.25 -8.53
C PHE A 112 -22.60 8.67 -8.53
N TYR A 113 -21.77 9.01 -7.54
CA TYR A 113 -21.24 10.37 -7.36
C TYR A 113 -19.74 10.47 -7.64
N ARG A 114 -19.11 9.41 -8.17
CA ARG A 114 -17.69 9.38 -8.57
C ARG A 114 -16.75 9.88 -7.44
N PRO A 115 -16.46 9.04 -6.43
CA PRO A 115 -15.65 9.48 -5.30
C PRO A 115 -14.28 9.99 -5.76
N ARG A 116 -13.81 11.06 -5.14
CA ARG A 116 -12.49 11.62 -5.43
C ARG A 116 -11.43 10.66 -4.90
N ILE A 117 -10.52 10.25 -5.78
CA ILE A 117 -9.37 9.42 -5.42
C ILE A 117 -8.13 10.25 -5.62
N PHE A 118 -7.38 10.42 -4.55
CA PHE A 118 -6.16 11.19 -4.55
C PHE A 118 -4.96 10.26 -4.43
N VAL A 119 -3.95 10.47 -5.26
CA VAL A 119 -2.69 9.71 -5.25
C VAL A 119 -1.54 10.70 -5.21
N LYS A 120 -0.58 10.48 -4.31
CA LYS A 120 0.64 11.29 -4.24
C LYS A 120 1.86 10.41 -4.06
N PHE A 121 2.86 10.69 -4.90
CA PHE A 121 4.17 10.06 -4.90
C PHE A 121 5.15 10.97 -4.17
N GLY A 122 5.97 10.39 -3.31
CA GLY A 122 7.07 11.08 -2.65
C GLY A 122 8.38 11.01 -3.43
N GLU A 123 9.45 11.38 -2.74
CA GLU A 123 10.81 11.23 -3.24
C GLU A 123 11.35 9.80 -2.98
N LEU A 124 12.33 9.40 -3.78
CA LEU A 124 12.98 8.11 -3.62
C LEU A 124 13.84 8.09 -2.35
N ILE A 125 13.61 7.09 -1.51
CA ILE A 125 14.40 6.82 -0.30
C ILE A 125 15.39 5.71 -0.62
N PHE A 126 16.68 6.03 -0.62
CA PHE A 126 17.74 5.06 -0.88
C PHE A 126 18.20 4.41 0.44
N PRO A 127 18.43 3.09 0.46
CA PRO A 127 19.04 2.45 1.63
C PRO A 127 20.52 2.82 1.73
N GLU A 128 20.96 3.31 2.89
CA GLU A 128 22.36 3.67 3.11
C GLU A 128 23.17 2.47 3.66
N LYS A 129 24.48 2.42 3.33
CA LYS A 129 25.37 1.37 3.86
C LYS A 129 25.56 1.57 5.37
N GLY A 130 25.24 0.55 6.15
CA GLY A 130 25.37 0.58 7.62
C GLY A 130 24.18 1.17 8.36
N GLU A 131 23.16 1.66 7.66
CA GLU A 131 21.93 2.19 8.25
C GLU A 131 21.13 1.09 8.97
N LYS A 132 20.64 1.39 10.18
CA LYS A 132 19.82 0.43 10.92
C LYS A 132 18.44 0.31 10.26
N ARG A 133 17.91 -0.90 10.23
CA ARG A 133 16.55 -1.18 9.70
C ARG A 133 15.47 -0.29 10.32
N ALA A 134 15.59 0.01 11.61
CA ALA A 134 14.65 0.87 12.32
C ALA A 134 14.70 2.32 11.83
N GLU A 135 15.88 2.85 11.55
CA GLU A 135 16.08 4.22 11.04
C GLU A 135 15.47 4.37 9.63
N LEU A 136 15.78 3.43 8.74
CA LEU A 136 15.18 3.40 7.39
C LEU A 136 13.65 3.26 7.45
N THR A 137 13.15 2.43 8.35
CA THR A 137 11.70 2.27 8.55
C THR A 137 11.05 3.55 9.03
N GLN A 138 11.69 4.27 9.94
CA GLN A 138 11.21 5.57 10.41
C GLN A 138 11.21 6.60 9.27
N LYS A 139 12.28 6.69 8.47
CA LYS A 139 12.35 7.56 7.28
C LYS A 139 11.20 7.31 6.31
N ILE A 140 10.88 6.04 6.04
CA ILE A 140 9.75 5.65 5.18
C ILE A 140 8.42 6.08 5.80
N HIS A 141 8.23 5.84 7.10
CA HIS A 141 7.00 6.19 7.80
C HIS A 141 6.78 7.71 7.81
N ASP A 142 7.79 8.48 8.15
CA ASP A 142 7.73 9.95 8.19
C ASP A 142 7.42 10.53 6.82
N SER A 143 8.01 9.98 5.76
CA SER A 143 7.71 10.37 4.38
C SER A 143 6.24 10.12 4.03
N LEU A 144 5.70 8.94 4.36
CA LEU A 144 4.27 8.64 4.13
C LEU A 144 3.34 9.59 4.89
N LEU A 145 3.65 9.90 6.14
CA LEU A 145 2.87 10.86 6.95
C LEU A 145 2.94 12.27 6.37
N MET A 146 4.13 12.71 5.94
CA MET A 146 4.31 14.01 5.29
C MET A 146 3.45 14.11 4.03
N LEU A 147 3.49 13.10 3.15
CA LEU A 147 2.70 13.08 1.92
C LEU A 147 1.21 13.10 2.21
N PHE A 148 0.76 12.34 3.21
CA PHE A 148 -0.63 12.32 3.64
C PHE A 148 -1.10 13.70 4.07
N TRP A 149 -0.40 14.36 5.00
CA TRP A 149 -0.80 15.68 5.49
C TRP A 149 -0.72 16.76 4.42
N GLN A 150 0.27 16.71 3.53
CA GLN A 150 0.34 17.63 2.39
C GLN A 150 -0.87 17.47 1.48
N LEU A 151 -1.29 16.23 1.21
CA LEU A 151 -2.41 15.93 0.33
C LEU A 151 -3.75 16.33 0.98
N VAL A 152 -3.92 16.09 2.28
CA VAL A 152 -5.06 16.58 3.07
C VAL A 152 -5.17 18.10 3.00
N LYS A 153 -4.07 18.82 3.21
CA LYS A 153 -4.02 20.29 3.15
C LYS A 153 -4.28 20.84 1.75
N GLN A 154 -3.67 20.24 0.73
CA GLN A 154 -3.74 20.71 -0.66
C GLN A 154 -5.14 20.58 -1.26
N HIS A 155 -5.86 19.52 -0.91
CA HIS A 155 -7.17 19.22 -1.50
C HIS A 155 -8.34 19.42 -0.54
N ASN A 156 -8.08 19.98 0.65
CA ASN A 156 -9.06 20.16 1.73
C ASN A 156 -9.88 18.89 1.96
N ILE A 157 -9.17 17.79 2.21
CA ILE A 157 -9.76 16.46 2.34
C ILE A 157 -10.46 16.36 3.68
N GLU A 158 -11.75 16.09 3.64
CA GLU A 158 -12.60 16.04 4.82
C GLU A 158 -12.31 14.78 5.64
N PRO A 159 -12.52 14.80 6.97
CA PRO A 159 -12.30 13.63 7.83
C PRO A 159 -13.05 12.36 7.39
N PHE A 160 -14.19 12.50 6.70
CA PHE A 160 -14.92 11.35 6.18
C PHE A 160 -14.22 10.67 4.99
N GLU A 161 -13.36 11.39 4.25
CA GLU A 161 -12.57 10.88 3.13
C GLU A 161 -11.25 10.24 3.60
N TRP A 162 -10.93 10.34 4.90
CA TRP A 162 -9.74 9.72 5.47
C TRP A 162 -9.81 8.19 5.40
N PRO A 163 -8.65 7.49 5.41
CA PRO A 163 -8.62 6.04 5.28
C PRO A 163 -9.49 5.33 6.33
N CYS A 164 -10.46 4.55 5.84
CA CYS A 164 -11.36 3.74 6.65
C CYS A 164 -11.31 2.26 6.20
N SER A 165 -11.64 1.33 7.09
CA SER A 165 -11.69 -0.08 6.70
C SER A 165 -12.93 -0.41 5.87
N ALA A 166 -12.84 -1.44 5.02
CA ALA A 166 -13.98 -1.87 4.21
C ALA A 166 -15.19 -2.22 5.09
N GLN A 167 -14.96 -2.88 6.24
CA GLN A 167 -16.00 -3.25 7.20
C GLN A 167 -16.65 -2.03 7.86
N GLN A 168 -15.88 -0.98 8.12
CA GLN A 168 -16.40 0.29 8.63
C GLN A 168 -17.20 1.02 7.55
N ARG A 169 -16.67 1.09 6.32
CA ARG A 169 -17.38 1.66 5.17
C ARG A 169 -18.71 0.96 4.92
N TRP A 170 -18.82 -0.36 5.00
CA TRP A 170 -20.12 -1.02 4.82
C TRP A 170 -21.18 -0.63 5.87
N LYS A 171 -20.76 -0.17 7.05
CA LYS A 171 -21.64 0.23 8.16
C LYS A 171 -21.93 1.74 8.20
N GLU A 172 -21.10 2.56 7.57
CA GLU A 172 -21.25 4.02 7.57
C GLU A 172 -22.49 4.48 6.77
N LYS A 173 -23.25 5.42 7.35
CA LYS A 173 -24.26 6.17 6.61
C LYS A 173 -23.55 7.27 5.82
N ILE A 174 -23.61 7.19 4.50
CA ILE A 174 -23.00 8.16 3.60
C ILE A 174 -23.63 9.54 3.83
N PRO A 175 -22.85 10.57 4.18
CA PRO A 175 -23.37 11.93 4.19
C PRO A 175 -23.78 12.32 2.76
N ARG A 176 -24.94 12.97 2.59
CA ARG A 176 -25.34 13.44 1.26
C ARG A 176 -24.24 14.38 0.72
N PRO A 177 -23.77 14.20 -0.51
CA PRO A 177 -22.83 15.14 -1.11
C PRO A 177 -23.46 16.54 -1.11
N ARG A 178 -22.65 17.56 -0.77
CA ARG A 178 -23.02 18.97 -0.96
C ARG A 178 -22.88 19.35 -2.42
#